data_AF-A0A497ESF5-F1
#
_entry.id   AF-A0A497ESF5-F1
#
_cell.length_a   1.000
_cell.length_b   1.000
_cell.length_c   1.000
_cell.angle_alpha   90.00
_cell.angle_beta   90.00
_cell.angle_gamma   90.00
#
_symmetry.space_group_name_H-M   'P 1'
#
loop_
_entity.id
_entity.type
_entity.pdbx_description
1 polymer ?
#
loop_
_entity_poly.entity_id
_entity_poly.type
_entity_poly.pdbx_seq_one_letter_code
_entity_poly.pdbx_strand_id
1 'polypeptide(L)' 'NARISDEEFKEKKRKYYESDGVNIRSKEQLFYYEIYRAVIGVPRPKSKKGKICPQCHSNIPKKATYCRVCGAYPV' A
#
# COMPACT_ATOMS: atom_id res chain seq x y z
N ASN A 1 11.00 18.22 8.34
CA ASN A 1 9.89 17.80 7.45
C ASN A 1 9.22 16.50 7.91
N ALA A 2 8.68 16.45 9.15
CA ALA A 2 7.74 15.40 9.53
C ALA A 2 6.35 16.05 9.61
N ARG A 3 5.59 15.99 8.51
CA ARG A 3 4.29 16.69 8.36
C ARG A 3 3.14 16.06 9.16
N ILE A 4 3.36 14.91 9.80
CA ILE A 4 2.33 14.19 10.57
C ILE A 4 2.87 13.66 11.89
N SER A 5 2.05 13.75 12.93
CA SER A 5 2.30 13.15 14.24
C SER A 5 2.23 11.61 14.17
N ASP A 6 2.80 10.93 15.17
CA ASP A 6 2.76 9.47 15.26
C ASP A 6 1.34 8.95 15.53
N GLU A 7 0.50 9.74 16.20
CA GLU A 7 -0.92 9.44 16.41
C GLU A 7 -1.70 9.50 15.09
N GLU A 8 -1.56 10.59 14.33
CA GLU A 8 -2.18 10.69 12.99
C GLU A 8 -1.71 9.57 12.06
N PHE A 9 -0.42 9.22 12.12
CA PHE A 9 0.12 8.12 11.33
C PHE A 9 -0.55 6.79 11.69
N LYS A 10 -0.70 6.48 12.98
CA LYS A 10 -1.36 5.25 13.45
C LYS A 10 -2.83 5.22 13.05
N GLU A 11 -3.54 6.34 13.17
CA GLU A 11 -4.95 6.43 12.79
C GLU A 11 -5.13 6.20 11.29
N LYS A 12 -4.39 6.94 10.45
CA LYS A 12 -4.45 6.78 9.00
C LYS A 12 -4.03 5.38 8.56
N LYS A 13 -2.98 4.82 9.16
CA LYS A 13 -2.55 3.44 8.91
C LYS A 13 -3.69 2.45 9.17
N ARG A 14 -4.37 2.56 10.32
CA ARG A 14 -5.50 1.70 10.67
C ARG A 14 -6.65 1.88 9.69
N LYS A 15 -6.99 3.13 9.35
CA LYS A 15 -8.03 3.45 8.38
C LYS A 15 -7.78 2.81 7.02
N TYR A 16 -6.56 2.92 6.47
CA TYR A 16 -6.21 2.32 5.18
C TYR A 16 -6.10 0.80 5.24
N TYR A 17 -5.71 0.24 6.39
CA TYR A 17 -5.73 -1.20 6.59
C TYR A 17 -7.17 -1.75 6.57
N GLU A 18 -8.10 -1.08 7.26
CA GLU A 18 -9.51 -1.48 7.32
C GLU A 18 -10.25 -1.22 5.98
N SER A 19 -10.03 -0.07 5.34
CA SER A 19 -10.76 0.30 4.12
C SER A 19 -10.21 -0.36 2.86
N ASP A 20 -8.88 -0.43 2.75
CA ASP A 20 -8.18 -0.77 1.52
C ASP A 20 -7.40 -2.09 1.65
N GLY A 21 -7.25 -2.64 2.86
CA GLY A 21 -6.44 -3.84 3.11
C GLY A 21 -4.94 -3.60 2.91
N VAL A 22 -4.49 -2.34 2.99
CA VAL A 22 -3.10 -1.94 2.75
C VAL A 22 -2.39 -1.68 4.07
N ASN A 23 -1.31 -2.42 4.32
CA ASN A 23 -0.47 -2.21 5.49
C ASN A 23 0.63 -1.16 5.22
N ILE A 24 0.48 0.02 5.83
CA ILE A 24 1.48 1.09 5.77
C ILE A 24 2.54 0.89 6.87
N ARG A 25 3.82 0.92 6.48
CA ARG A 25 4.98 0.64 7.32
C ARG A 25 5.67 1.91 7.84
N SER A 26 5.67 3.00 7.05
CA SER A 26 6.33 4.25 7.41
C SER A 26 5.51 5.49 7.01
N LYS A 27 5.79 6.62 7.67
CA LYS A 27 5.17 7.94 7.35
C LYS A 27 5.42 8.34 5.89
N GLU A 28 6.59 8.00 5.36
CA GLU A 28 6.93 8.22 3.95
C GLU A 28 6.07 7.36 3.02
N GLN A 29 5.91 6.07 3.33
CA GLN A 29 5.03 5.20 2.54
C GLN A 29 3.58 5.69 2.57
N LEU A 30 3.11 6.23 3.71
CA LEU A 30 1.78 6.83 3.81
C LEU A 30 1.61 7.99 2.82
N PHE A 31 2.60 8.88 2.76
CA PHE A 31 2.58 10.03 1.87
C PHE A 31 2.47 9.61 0.40
N TYR A 32 3.30 8.65 -0.03
CA TYR A 32 3.22 8.11 -1.38
C TYR A 32 1.90 7.37 -1.65
N TYR A 33 1.38 6.65 -0.65
CA TYR A 33 0.11 5.94 -0.78
C TYR A 33 -1.07 6.90 -0.96
N GLU A 34 -1.10 8.02 -0.24
CA GLU A 34 -2.16 9.04 -0.40
C GLU A 34 -2.18 9.63 -1.80
N ILE A 35 -1.00 9.93 -2.37
CA ILE A 35 -0.87 10.39 -3.77
C ILE A 35 -1.35 9.32 -4.74
N TYR A 36 -0.88 8.07 -4.57
CA TYR A 36 -1.31 6.94 -5.40
C TYR A 36 -2.83 6.75 -5.34
N ARG A 37 -3.41 6.79 -4.15
CA ARG A 37 -4.85 6.63 -3.92
C ARG A 37 -5.66 7.75 -4.56
N ALA A 38 -5.14 8.98 -4.58
CA ALA A 38 -5.79 10.11 -5.24
C ALA A 38 -5.74 10.02 -6.78
N VAL A 39 -4.62 9.53 -7.34
CA VAL A 39 -4.40 9.49 -8.80
C VAL A 39 -4.94 8.21 -9.44
N ILE A 40 -4.70 7.06 -8.81
CA ILE A 40 -5.00 5.72 -9.34
C ILE A 40 -6.20 5.07 -8.64
N GLY A 41 -6.40 5.37 -7.35
CA GLY A 41 -7.42 4.73 -6.52
C GLY A 41 -6.88 3.58 -5.67
N VAL A 42 -7.81 2.80 -5.09
CA VAL A 42 -7.46 1.69 -4.19
C VAL A 42 -6.87 0.52 -4.97
N PRO A 43 -5.70 -0.01 -4.56
CA PRO A 43 -5.09 -1.14 -5.24
C PRO A 43 -5.87 -2.43 -4.96
N ARG A 44 -6.89 -2.70 -5.78
CA ARG A 44 -7.67 -3.94 -5.72
C ARG A 44 -7.19 -4.93 -6.79
N PRO A 45 -7.17 -6.24 -6.50
CA PRO A 45 -6.82 -7.25 -7.49
C PRO A 45 -7.91 -7.30 -8.58
N LYS A 46 -7.59 -6.78 -9.78
CA LYS A 46 -8.49 -6.88 -10.95
C LYS A 46 -8.46 -8.26 -11.63
N SER A 47 -7.50 -9.13 -11.31
CA SER A 47 -7.34 -10.40 -12.01
C SER A 47 -6.66 -11.47 -11.16
N LYS A 48 -7.12 -12.73 -11.26
CA LYS A 48 -6.51 -13.92 -10.62
C LYS A 48 -5.21 -14.39 -11.30
N LYS A 49 -4.79 -13.74 -12.39
CA LYS A 49 -3.58 -14.11 -13.13
C LYS A 49 -2.38 -13.32 -12.58
N GLY A 50 -1.67 -13.89 -11.60
CA GLY A 50 -0.46 -13.30 -11.01
C GLY A 50 -0.22 -13.72 -9.56
N LYS A 51 0.85 -13.21 -8.95
CA LYS A 51 1.02 -13.28 -7.48
C LYS A 51 0.20 -12.15 -6.86
N ILE A 52 -0.43 -12.38 -5.72
CA ILE A 52 -1.11 -11.32 -4.97
C ILE A 52 -0.15 -10.79 -3.90
N CYS A 53 -0.04 -9.46 -3.79
CA CYS A 53 0.75 -8.86 -2.73
C CYS A 53 0.16 -9.20 -1.36
N PRO A 54 0.91 -9.76 -0.40
CA PRO A 54 0.40 -10.02 0.94
C PRO A 54 0.23 -8.74 1.78
N GLN A 55 0.65 -7.57 1.27
CA GLN A 55 0.62 -6.31 2.01
C GLN A 55 -0.42 -5.31 1.50
N CYS A 56 -0.71 -5.31 0.20
CA CYS A 56 -1.69 -4.40 -0.39
C CYS A 56 -2.68 -5.10 -1.32
N HIS A 57 -2.61 -6.42 -1.42
CA HIS A 57 -3.49 -7.24 -2.26
C HIS A 57 -3.50 -6.88 -3.76
N SER A 58 -2.56 -6.06 -4.23
CA SER A 58 -2.39 -5.75 -5.64
C SER A 58 -1.92 -6.96 -6.44
N ASN A 59 -2.22 -7.00 -7.73
CA ASN A 59 -1.68 -8.01 -8.63
C ASN A 59 -0.21 -7.71 -8.96
N ILE A 60 0.68 -8.68 -8.73
CA ILE A 60 2.12 -8.59 -8.93
C ILE A 60 2.54 -9.57 -10.05
N PRO A 61 3.42 -9.17 -10.97
CA PRO A 61 4.02 -10.09 -11.94
C PRO A 61 4.76 -11.23 -11.23
N LYS A 62 4.62 -12.48 -11.70
CA LYS A 62 5.28 -13.65 -11.07
C LYS A 62 6.80 -13.51 -10.89
N LYS A 63 7.45 -12.72 -11.75
CA LYS A 63 8.90 -12.46 -11.74
C LYS A 63 9.32 -11.24 -10.89
N ALA A 64 8.38 -10.49 -10.32
CA ALA A 64 8.74 -9.32 -9.53
C ALA A 64 9.15 -9.75 -8.11
N THR A 65 10.25 -9.19 -7.62
CA THR A 65 10.79 -9.41 -6.28
C THR A 65 10.23 -8.44 -5.24
N TYR A 66 9.67 -7.31 -5.69
CA TYR A 66 9.01 -6.30 -4.88
C TYR A 66 7.67 -5.88 -5.50
N CYS A 67 6.77 -5.40 -4.66
CA CYS A 67 5.49 -4.85 -5.08
C CYS A 67 5.69 -3.42 -5.61
N ARG A 68 5.34 -3.18 -6.88
CA ARG A 68 5.41 -1.84 -7.49
C ARG A 68 4.34 -0.86 -6.98
N VAL A 69 3.37 -1.36 -6.22
CA VAL A 69 2.25 -0.56 -5.69
C VAL A 69 2.55 -0.09 -4.28
N CYS A 70 2.88 -1.00 -3.36
CA CYS A 70 3.14 -0.66 -1.97
C CYS A 70 4.62 -0.68 -1.56
N GLY A 71 5.54 -1.06 -2.46
CA GLY A 71 6.96 -1.16 -2.15
C GLY A 71 7.34 -2.34 -1.24
N ALA A 72 6.42 -3.28 -0.97
CA ALA A 72 6.74 -4.46 -0.18
C ALA A 72 7.84 -5.29 -0.85
N TYR A 73 8.88 -5.62 -0.10
CA TYR A 73 9.96 -6.53 -0.47
C TYR A 73 10.30 -7.38 0.77
N PRO A 74 10.53 -8.70 0.61
CA PRO A 74 10.28 -9.52 -0.59
C PRO A 74 8.79 -9.87 -0.79
N VAL A 75 8.37 -10.21 -2.02
CA VAL A 75 7.00 -10.65 -2.41
C VAL A 75 6.96 -11.85 -3.38
#